data_AF-A0A8T0CAI9-F1
#
_entry.id   AF-A0A8T0CAI9-F1
#
_cell.length_a   1.000
_cell.length_b   1.000
_cell.length_c   1.000
_cell.angle_alpha   90.00
_cell.angle_beta   90.00
_cell.angle_gamma   90.00
#
_symmetry.space_group_name_H-M   'P 1'
#
loop_
_entity.id
_entity.type
_entity.pdbx_description
1 polymer ?
#
loop_
_entity_poly.entity_id
_entity_poly.type
_entity_poly.pdbx_seq_one_letter_code
_entity_poly.pdbx_strand_id
1 'polypeptide(L)'
;MEYPFELIIQALSDYMLPFIRISSMIMIMAGLGAQSVPTRIKLAMSVVVTVAVVPAIPQTQFTDLFSFAMVLVVMHEIIIGVSIGFASILLLNTFIVAGQILAMQTGLGFASVVDPANGLSVPAVGQFYLILATLLFFVFNGHLMMIKMVVYSFQSWPIDGSWWVVDNYWQIVTWGSWLFATALALSLAPLTAMLLINLSFGIMTRAAPQMNIFSVGFAFTMVSGLLIIWATMGNFVIQYEFQWLKMTELMCNLIGCTV
;
A
#
# COMPACT_ATOMS: atom_id res chain seq x y z
N MET A 1 11.77 8.96 48.02
CA MET A 1 10.66 9.22 47.10
C MET A 1 10.13 7.86 46.68
N GLU A 2 9.13 7.34 47.38
CA GLU A 2 8.37 6.18 46.92
C GLU A 2 7.48 6.70 45.79
N TYR A 3 7.84 6.40 44.54
CA TYR A 3 6.92 6.66 43.43
C TYR A 3 5.72 5.75 43.64
N PRO A 4 4.48 6.28 43.65
CA PRO A 4 3.31 5.44 43.73
C PRO A 4 3.32 4.53 42.50
N PHE A 5 3.10 3.23 42.71
CA PHE A 5 3.06 2.22 41.66
C PHE A 5 2.14 2.65 40.49
N GLU A 6 1.04 3.33 40.81
CA GLU A 6 0.09 3.87 39.84
C GLU A 6 0.72 4.86 38.84
N LEU A 7 1.69 5.67 39.25
CA LEU A 7 2.34 6.65 38.37
C LEU A 7 3.27 5.97 37.36
N ILE A 8 3.88 4.84 37.75
CA ILE A 8 4.69 4.01 36.84
C ILE A 8 3.81 3.30 35.82
N ILE A 9 2.67 2.75 36.28
CA ILE A 9 1.69 2.08 35.41
C ILE A 9 1.08 3.06 34.42
N GLN A 10 0.70 4.25 34.88
CA GLN A 10 0.14 5.30 34.04
C GLN A 10 1.14 5.78 32.97
N ALA A 11 2.39 6.05 33.37
CA ALA A 11 3.44 6.39 32.42
C ALA A 11 3.64 5.26 31.40
N LEU A 12 3.63 4.00 31.82
CA LEU A 12 3.76 2.87 30.89
C LEU A 12 2.60 2.84 29.88
N SER A 13 1.35 3.03 30.31
CA SER A 13 0.17 3.11 29.42
C SER A 13 0.30 4.24 28.39
N ASP A 14 0.75 5.42 28.83
CA ASP A 14 0.89 6.62 27.99
C ASP A 14 1.93 6.45 26.87
N TYR A 15 2.97 5.63 27.06
CA TYR A 15 3.92 5.30 26.00
C TYR A 15 3.52 4.06 25.19
N MET A 16 2.93 3.05 25.85
CA MET A 16 2.66 1.75 25.22
C MET A 16 1.57 1.82 24.15
N LEU A 17 0.47 2.52 24.43
CA LEU A 17 -0.68 2.59 23.50
C LEU A 17 -0.32 3.34 22.21
N PRO A 18 0.29 4.55 22.27
CA PRO A 18 0.79 5.21 21.06
C PRO A 18 1.87 4.40 20.33
N PHE A 19 2.73 3.69 21.05
CA PHE A 19 3.73 2.81 20.45
C PHE A 19 3.09 1.70 19.61
N ILE A 20 2.00 1.10 20.08
CA ILE A 20 1.29 0.04 19.36
C ILE A 20 0.70 0.58 18.05
N ARG A 21 0.03 1.75 18.08
CA ARG A 21 -0.53 2.39 16.86
C ARG A 21 0.54 2.78 15.85
N ILE A 22 1.64 3.37 16.31
CA ILE A 22 2.75 3.81 15.44
C ILE A 22 3.49 2.61 14.86
N SER A 23 3.77 1.58 15.67
CA SER A 23 4.47 0.39 15.22
C SER A 23 3.66 -0.44 14.22
N SER A 24 2.35 -0.59 14.43
CA SER A 24 1.47 -1.28 13.49
C SER A 24 1.41 -0.56 12.13
N MET A 25 1.37 0.78 12.13
CA MET A 25 1.47 1.57 10.91
C MET A 25 2.81 1.38 10.19
N ILE A 26 3.95 1.52 10.90
CA ILE A 26 5.29 1.40 10.30
C ILE A 26 5.54 0.00 9.74
N MET A 27 5.03 -1.05 10.39
CA MET A 27 5.16 -2.43 9.90
C MET A 27 4.48 -2.66 8.56
N ILE A 28 3.42 -1.93 8.27
CA ILE A 28 2.61 -2.09 7.06
C ILE A 28 2.93 -1.02 6.03
N MET A 29 3.43 0.15 6.44
CA MET A 29 3.70 1.26 5.54
C MET A 29 4.54 0.86 4.31
N ALA A 30 4.12 1.36 3.15
CA ALA A 30 4.85 1.25 1.89
C ALA A 30 6.33 1.66 2.04
N GLY A 31 7.23 0.86 1.46
CA GLY A 31 8.69 1.09 1.51
C GLY A 31 9.34 0.65 2.83
N LEU A 32 9.00 1.27 3.96
CA LEU A 32 9.65 0.99 5.26
C LEU A 32 9.19 -0.31 5.92
N GLY A 33 7.93 -0.72 5.70
CA GLY A 33 7.38 -1.99 6.17
C GLY A 33 7.92 -3.21 5.40
N ALA A 34 8.64 -3.00 4.30
CA ALA A 34 9.13 -4.06 3.43
C ALA A 34 10.01 -5.09 4.15
N GLN A 35 10.07 -6.30 3.58
CA GLN A 35 10.90 -7.40 4.10
C GLN A 35 12.40 -7.13 3.98
N SER A 36 12.79 -6.21 3.09
CA SER A 36 14.18 -5.76 2.94
C SER A 36 14.71 -5.00 4.15
N VAL A 37 13.83 -4.43 4.99
CA VAL A 37 14.20 -3.72 6.21
C VAL A 37 14.13 -4.67 7.42
N PRO A 38 15.25 -4.92 8.13
CA PRO A 38 15.25 -5.73 9.34
C PRO A 38 14.26 -5.23 10.39
N THR A 39 13.55 -6.16 11.05
CA THR A 39 12.57 -5.84 12.10
C THR A 39 13.15 -4.99 13.24
N ARG A 40 14.44 -5.14 13.53
CA ARG A 40 15.14 -4.32 14.54
C ARG A 40 15.15 -2.83 14.20
N ILE A 41 15.34 -2.49 12.93
CA ILE A 41 15.35 -1.10 12.45
C ILE A 41 13.93 -0.53 12.50
N LYS A 42 12.94 -1.33 12.07
CA LYS A 42 11.52 -0.95 12.16
C LYS A 42 11.12 -0.63 13.60
N LEU A 43 11.48 -1.50 14.55
CA LEU A 43 11.19 -1.29 15.97
C LEU A 43 11.90 -0.05 16.53
N ALA A 44 13.19 0.12 16.23
CA ALA A 44 13.95 1.31 16.67
C ALA A 44 13.32 2.61 16.14
N MET A 45 12.90 2.63 14.87
CA MET A 45 12.20 3.78 14.29
C MET A 45 10.86 4.04 14.98
N SER A 46 10.06 3.01 15.24
CA SER A 46 8.79 3.15 15.97
C SER A 46 9.00 3.76 17.36
N VAL A 47 10.00 3.29 18.12
CA VAL A 47 10.30 3.85 19.46
C VAL A 47 10.68 5.33 19.37
N VAL A 48 11.55 5.70 18.43
CA VAL A 48 11.99 7.10 18.25
C VAL A 48 10.81 8.00 17.90
N VAL A 49 9.94 7.55 16.97
CA VAL A 49 8.75 8.30 16.58
C VAL A 49 7.78 8.43 17.76
N THR A 50 7.55 7.37 18.54
CA THR A 50 6.70 7.44 19.72
C THR A 50 7.20 8.45 20.74
N VAL A 51 8.49 8.42 21.09
CA VAL A 51 9.08 9.37 22.06
C VAL A 51 8.94 10.82 21.58
N ALA A 52 9.06 11.06 20.27
CA ALA A 52 8.88 12.38 19.69
C ALA A 52 7.41 12.87 19.71
N VAL A 53 6.45 11.97 19.56
CA VAL A 53 5.02 12.32 19.44
C VAL A 53 4.30 12.36 20.79
N VAL A 54 4.70 11.55 21.79
CA VAL A 54 4.05 11.48 23.11
C VAL A 54 3.80 12.84 23.78
N PRO A 55 4.73 13.82 23.76
CA PRO A 55 4.47 15.14 24.35
C PRO A 55 3.29 15.92 23.71
N ALA A 56 2.89 15.54 22.49
CA ALA A 56 1.81 16.17 21.74
C ALA A 56 0.47 15.42 21.86
N ILE A 57 0.42 14.27 22.54
CA ILE A 57 -0.77 13.43 22.70
C ILE A 57 -1.42 13.70 24.07
N PRO A 58 -2.76 13.75 24.17
CA PRO A 58 -3.44 13.78 25.47
C PRO A 58 -3.12 12.53 26.31
N GLN A 59 -3.01 12.69 27.63
CA GLN A 59 -2.76 11.57 28.53
C GLN A 59 -3.88 10.54 28.45
N THR A 60 -3.49 9.26 28.44
CA THR A 60 -4.45 8.14 28.45
C THR A 60 -5.06 8.01 29.84
N GLN A 61 -6.29 7.53 29.98
CA GLN A 61 -6.93 7.36 31.30
C GLN A 61 -6.88 5.90 31.81
N PHE A 62 -6.04 5.06 31.20
CA PHE A 62 -5.99 3.63 31.48
C PHE A 62 -4.95 3.30 32.55
N THR A 63 -5.44 3.11 33.78
CA THR A 63 -4.62 2.73 34.95
C THR A 63 -4.50 1.22 35.17
N ASP A 64 -5.28 0.39 34.45
CA ASP A 64 -5.34 -1.07 34.67
C ASP A 64 -4.81 -1.87 33.47
N LEU A 65 -3.49 -2.10 33.45
CA LEU A 65 -2.77 -2.75 32.34
C LEU A 65 -3.12 -4.23 32.14
N PHE A 66 -3.50 -4.95 33.20
CA PHE A 66 -3.72 -6.40 33.19
C PHE A 66 -5.19 -6.80 33.03
N SER A 67 -6.03 -5.86 32.58
CA SER A 67 -7.46 -6.09 32.36
C SER A 67 -7.77 -6.60 30.94
N PHE A 68 -8.85 -7.35 30.80
CA PHE A 68 -9.40 -7.73 29.49
C PHE A 68 -9.77 -6.48 28.65
N ALA A 69 -10.15 -5.38 29.30
CA ALA A 69 -10.43 -4.12 28.62
C ALA A 69 -9.19 -3.58 27.88
N MET A 70 -8.00 -3.73 28.47
CA MET A 70 -6.74 -3.28 27.85
C MET A 70 -6.43 -4.05 26.57
N VAL A 71 -6.71 -5.36 26.54
CA VAL A 71 -6.54 -6.19 25.34
C VAL A 71 -7.41 -5.67 24.19
N LEU A 72 -8.65 -5.27 24.48
CA LEU A 72 -9.55 -4.69 23.49
C LEU A 72 -9.03 -3.36 22.95
N VAL A 73 -8.51 -2.49 23.84
CA VAL A 73 -7.90 -1.21 23.43
C VAL A 73 -6.66 -1.45 22.57
N VAL A 74 -5.77 -2.37 22.96
CA VAL A 74 -4.59 -2.73 22.16
C VAL A 74 -4.98 -3.22 20.77
N MET A 75 -5.99 -4.08 20.66
CA MET A 75 -6.50 -4.55 19.37
C MET A 75 -7.04 -3.38 18.53
N HIS A 76 -7.74 -2.45 19.16
CA HIS A 76 -8.25 -1.25 18.51
C HIS A 76 -7.11 -0.38 17.93
N GLU A 77 -6.07 -0.12 18.73
CA GLU A 77 -4.90 0.66 18.31
C GLU A 77 -4.13 0.01 17.15
N ILE A 78 -4.05 -1.33 17.15
CA ILE A 78 -3.49 -2.10 16.03
C ILE A 78 -4.32 -1.86 14.77
N ILE A 79 -5.65 -1.98 14.85
CA ILE A 79 -6.55 -1.80 13.71
C ILE A 79 -6.38 -0.40 13.10
N ILE A 80 -6.35 0.66 13.93
CA ILE A 80 -6.15 2.03 13.43
C ILE A 80 -4.83 2.17 12.67
N GLY A 81 -3.72 1.75 13.28
CA GLY A 81 -2.41 1.87 12.63
C GLY A 81 -2.29 1.01 11.38
N VAL A 82 -2.88 -0.19 11.38
CA VAL A 82 -2.99 -1.06 10.20
C VAL A 82 -3.76 -0.36 9.09
N SER A 83 -4.92 0.23 9.39
CA SER A 83 -5.74 0.92 8.39
C SER A 83 -5.00 2.06 7.71
N ILE A 84 -4.27 2.88 8.49
CA ILE A 84 -3.46 3.97 7.96
C ILE A 84 -2.34 3.41 7.09
N GLY A 85 -1.56 2.44 7.58
CA GLY A 85 -0.48 1.80 6.80
C GLY A 85 -0.98 1.14 5.52
N PHE A 86 -2.14 0.48 5.59
CA PHE A 86 -2.76 -0.25 4.49
C PHE A 86 -3.12 0.66 3.30
N ALA A 87 -3.49 1.92 3.54
CA ALA A 87 -3.73 2.88 2.47
C ALA A 87 -2.50 3.06 1.56
N SER A 88 -1.30 3.13 2.14
CA SER A 88 -0.06 3.24 1.37
C SER A 88 0.28 1.96 0.58
N ILE A 89 -0.05 0.78 1.13
CA ILE A 89 0.08 -0.50 0.43
C ILE A 89 -0.87 -0.55 -0.77
N LEU A 90 -2.12 -0.12 -0.61
CA LEU A 90 -3.10 -0.11 -1.68
C LEU A 90 -2.68 0.81 -2.83
N LEU A 91 -2.09 1.98 -2.52
CA LEU A 91 -1.48 2.84 -3.53
C LEU A 91 -0.44 2.09 -4.36
N LEU A 92 0.55 1.44 -3.71
CA LEU A 92 1.58 0.70 -4.45
C LEU A 92 1.00 -0.48 -5.23
N ASN A 93 0.08 -1.24 -4.64
CA ASN A 93 -0.55 -2.39 -5.29
C ASN A 93 -1.31 -2.01 -6.55
N THR A 94 -1.88 -0.81 -6.62
CA THR A 94 -2.52 -0.30 -7.84
C THR A 94 -1.55 -0.33 -9.03
N PHE A 95 -0.31 0.10 -8.82
CA PHE A 95 0.74 0.08 -9.84
C PHE A 95 1.30 -1.32 -10.10
N ILE A 96 1.42 -2.15 -9.06
CA ILE A 96 1.85 -3.55 -9.22
C ILE A 96 0.86 -4.31 -10.10
N VAL A 97 -0.44 -4.21 -9.81
CA VAL A 97 -1.50 -4.90 -10.57
C VAL A 97 -1.52 -4.40 -12.01
N ALA A 98 -1.41 -3.08 -12.24
CA ALA A 98 -1.30 -2.54 -13.59
C ALA A 98 -0.08 -3.09 -14.35
N GLY A 99 1.09 -3.15 -13.70
CA GLY A 99 2.31 -3.73 -14.27
C GLY A 99 2.19 -5.23 -14.56
N GLN A 100 1.51 -5.98 -13.69
CA GLN A 100 1.25 -7.42 -13.87
C GLN A 100 0.32 -7.67 -15.06
N ILE A 101 -0.76 -6.91 -15.20
CA ILE A 101 -1.68 -6.98 -16.34
C ILE A 101 -0.90 -6.77 -17.65
N LEU A 102 0.01 -5.79 -17.69
CA LEU A 102 0.86 -5.53 -18.85
C LEU A 102 1.88 -6.64 -19.11
N ALA A 103 2.50 -7.17 -18.06
CA ALA A 103 3.44 -8.28 -18.20
C ALA A 103 2.77 -9.52 -18.81
N MET A 104 1.54 -9.81 -18.37
CA MET A 104 0.76 -10.93 -18.89
C MET A 104 0.43 -10.75 -20.38
N GLN A 105 0.05 -9.54 -20.81
CA GLN A 105 -0.28 -9.26 -22.21
C GLN A 105 0.94 -9.31 -23.15
N THR A 106 2.11 -8.93 -22.66
CA THR A 106 3.37 -8.88 -23.43
C THR A 106 4.10 -10.23 -23.51
N GLY A 107 3.56 -11.27 -22.86
CA GLY A 107 4.19 -12.59 -22.79
C GLY A 107 5.31 -12.69 -21.75
N LEU A 108 5.77 -11.57 -21.18
CA LEU A 108 6.77 -11.55 -20.12
C LEU A 108 6.28 -12.21 -18.80
N GLY A 109 4.96 -12.39 -18.66
CA GLY A 109 4.32 -13.15 -17.58
C GLY A 109 4.02 -14.62 -17.91
N PHE A 110 4.54 -15.18 -19.00
CA PHE A 110 4.21 -16.56 -19.42
C PHE A 110 4.61 -17.60 -18.38
N ALA A 111 5.77 -17.43 -17.72
CA ALA A 111 6.25 -18.34 -16.67
C ALA A 111 5.25 -18.49 -15.52
N SER A 112 4.63 -17.38 -15.08
CA SER A 112 3.64 -17.39 -13.99
C SER A 112 2.30 -18.01 -14.35
N VAL A 113 1.96 -18.11 -15.64
CA VAL A 113 0.71 -18.74 -16.11
C VAL A 113 0.89 -20.25 -16.29
N VAL A 114 2.06 -20.68 -16.75
CA VAL A 114 2.35 -22.10 -17.03
C VAL A 114 2.70 -22.86 -15.75
N ASP A 115 3.39 -22.23 -14.81
CA ASP A 115 3.76 -22.87 -13.55
C ASP A 115 3.55 -21.92 -12.35
N PRO A 116 2.30 -21.83 -11.84
CA PRO A 116 1.99 -21.05 -10.65
C PRO A 116 2.58 -21.66 -9.36
N ALA A 117 2.90 -22.96 -9.36
CA ALA A 117 3.23 -23.73 -8.17
C ALA A 117 4.68 -23.52 -7.70
N ASN A 118 5.60 -23.22 -8.62
CA ASN A 118 7.02 -22.99 -8.31
C ASN A 118 7.36 -21.57 -7.82
N GLY A 119 6.37 -20.70 -7.60
CA GLY A 119 6.51 -19.49 -6.77
C GLY A 119 7.39 -18.34 -7.31
N LEU A 120 8.01 -18.47 -8.49
CA LEU A 120 8.74 -17.39 -9.16
C LEU A 120 7.74 -16.54 -9.98
N SER A 121 6.84 -15.83 -9.30
CA SER A 121 5.60 -15.36 -9.93
C SER A 121 5.29 -13.87 -9.80
N VAL A 122 6.29 -13.00 -9.54
CA VAL A 122 6.13 -11.57 -9.85
C VAL A 122 6.74 -11.31 -11.23
N PRO A 123 5.92 -11.04 -12.26
CA PRO A 123 6.43 -10.69 -13.58
C PRO A 123 7.40 -9.49 -13.48
N ALA A 124 8.49 -9.51 -14.24
CA ALA A 124 9.54 -8.49 -14.16
C ALA A 124 9.01 -7.04 -14.27
N VAL A 125 7.98 -6.83 -15.09
CA VAL A 125 7.32 -5.52 -15.25
C VAL A 125 6.58 -5.10 -13.98
N GLY A 126 5.91 -6.03 -13.28
CA GLY A 126 5.28 -5.74 -11.99
C GLY A 126 6.30 -5.30 -10.93
N GLN A 127 7.46 -5.95 -10.89
CA GLN A 127 8.55 -5.56 -10.00
C GLN A 127 9.16 -4.20 -10.38
N PHE A 128 9.28 -3.91 -11.69
CA PHE A 128 9.71 -2.59 -12.17
C PHE A 128 8.76 -1.48 -11.71
N TYR A 129 7.45 -1.69 -11.84
CA TYR A 129 6.42 -0.74 -11.38
C TYR A 129 6.44 -0.57 -9.87
N LEU A 130 6.69 -1.64 -9.10
CA LEU A 130 6.86 -1.56 -7.65
C LEU A 130 8.03 -0.65 -7.25
N ILE A 131 9.20 -0.84 -7.87
CA ILE A 131 10.39 -0.02 -7.58
C ILE A 131 10.09 1.44 -7.92
N LEU A 132 9.51 1.71 -9.08
CA LEU A 132 9.17 3.06 -9.54
C LEU A 132 8.16 3.75 -8.61
N ALA A 133 7.06 3.07 -8.27
CA ALA A 133 6.04 3.61 -7.37
C ALA A 133 6.58 3.84 -5.95
N THR A 134 7.50 2.99 -5.49
CA THR A 134 8.18 3.17 -4.19
C THR A 134 9.12 4.37 -4.22
N LEU A 135 9.87 4.58 -5.31
CA LEU A 135 10.71 5.78 -5.47
C LEU A 135 9.86 7.06 -5.46
N LEU A 136 8.75 7.07 -6.21
CA LEU A 136 7.81 8.21 -6.18
C LEU A 136 7.25 8.43 -4.78
N PHE A 137 6.91 7.37 -4.04
CA PHE A 137 6.45 7.49 -2.66
C PHE A 137 7.44 8.26 -1.77
N PHE A 138 8.74 8.04 -1.94
CA PHE A 138 9.76 8.82 -1.23
C PHE A 138 9.90 10.24 -1.76
N VAL A 139 9.83 10.46 -3.07
CA VAL A 139 9.90 11.80 -3.71
C VAL A 139 8.76 12.71 -3.23
N PHE A 140 7.54 12.19 -3.14
CA PHE A 140 6.36 12.91 -2.64
C PHE A 140 6.34 13.03 -1.10
N ASN A 141 7.42 12.65 -0.41
CA ASN A 141 7.51 12.64 1.06
C ASN A 141 6.39 11.81 1.71
N GLY A 142 5.99 10.71 1.07
CA GLY A 142 4.85 9.90 1.53
C GLY A 142 5.04 9.38 2.95
N HIS A 143 6.24 8.94 3.31
CA HIS A 143 6.59 8.54 4.67
C HIS A 143 6.34 9.64 5.73
N LEU A 144 6.64 10.91 5.43
CA LEU A 144 6.36 12.03 6.33
C LEU A 144 4.86 12.30 6.42
N MET A 145 4.13 12.18 5.30
CA MET A 145 2.67 12.33 5.28
C MET A 145 1.98 11.25 6.13
N MET A 146 2.45 10.00 6.07
CA MET A 146 1.93 8.90 6.88
C MET A 146 2.13 9.14 8.38
N ILE A 147 3.31 9.64 8.77
CA ILE A 147 3.58 10.00 10.17
C ILE A 147 2.65 11.14 10.61
N LYS A 148 2.49 12.20 9.80
CA LYS A 148 1.55 13.29 10.09
C LYS A 148 0.12 12.78 10.30
N MET A 149 -0.34 11.86 9.44
CA MET A 149 -1.67 11.26 9.54
C MET A 149 -1.86 10.47 10.84
N VAL A 150 -0.86 9.69 11.27
CA VAL A 150 -0.92 9.01 12.58
C VAL A 150 -0.95 10.00 13.74
N VAL A 151 -0.20 11.09 13.65
CA VAL A 151 -0.23 12.13 14.70
C VAL A 151 -1.61 12.78 14.79
N TYR A 152 -2.22 13.13 13.66
CA TYR A 152 -3.58 13.66 13.63
C TYR A 152 -4.62 12.64 14.13
N SER A 153 -4.40 11.35 13.89
CA SER A 153 -5.31 10.31 14.38
C SER A 153 -5.40 10.25 15.89
N PHE A 154 -4.39 10.71 16.65
CA PHE A 154 -4.50 10.81 18.10
C PHE A 154 -5.41 11.95 18.58
N GLN A 155 -5.64 12.97 17.74
CA GLN A 155 -6.52 14.10 18.08
C GLN A 155 -7.98 13.78 17.75
N SER A 156 -8.24 13.19 16.59
CA SER A 156 -9.59 12.82 16.20
C SER A 156 -10.07 11.50 16.81
N TRP A 157 -9.14 10.57 17.07
CA TRP A 157 -9.40 9.28 17.70
C TRP A 157 -8.55 9.15 18.97
N PRO A 158 -8.96 9.82 20.06
CA PRO A 158 -8.28 9.72 21.34
C PRO A 158 -8.32 8.28 21.84
N ILE A 159 -7.37 7.92 22.69
CA ILE A 159 -7.30 6.58 23.28
C ILE A 159 -8.24 6.54 24.48
N ASP A 160 -9.55 6.45 24.21
CA ASP A 160 -10.63 6.44 25.22
C ASP A 160 -11.42 5.12 25.26
N GLY A 161 -11.10 4.18 24.36
CA GLY A 161 -11.78 2.89 24.23
C GLY A 161 -13.07 2.95 23.41
N SER A 162 -13.37 4.08 22.76
CA SER A 162 -14.46 4.17 21.78
C SER A 162 -14.13 3.39 20.51
N TRP A 163 -15.12 2.68 19.96
CA TRP A 163 -14.96 1.91 18.72
C TRP A 163 -15.38 2.75 17.51
N TRP A 164 -14.78 2.45 16.35
CA TRP A 164 -15.16 3.06 15.08
C TRP A 164 -16.63 2.82 14.74
N VAL A 165 -17.25 3.84 14.15
CA VAL A 165 -18.53 3.68 13.45
C VAL A 165 -18.34 2.70 12.29
N VAL A 166 -19.30 1.80 12.11
CA VAL A 166 -19.27 0.72 11.10
C VAL A 166 -18.96 1.25 9.69
N ASP A 167 -19.43 2.46 9.37
CA ASP A 167 -19.22 3.12 8.09
C ASP A 167 -17.73 3.34 7.74
N ASN A 168 -16.88 3.59 8.73
CA ASN A 168 -15.45 3.81 8.48
C ASN A 168 -14.73 2.53 8.05
N TYR A 169 -15.16 1.37 8.58
CA TYR A 169 -14.67 0.07 8.09
C TYR A 169 -15.13 -0.19 6.65
N TRP A 170 -16.36 0.20 6.31
CA TRP A 170 -16.89 0.04 4.97
C TRP A 170 -16.13 0.91 3.94
N GLN A 171 -15.72 2.11 4.33
CA GLN A 171 -14.88 2.98 3.49
C GLN A 171 -13.54 2.33 3.12
N ILE A 172 -12.90 1.61 4.05
CA ILE A 172 -11.65 0.88 3.76
C ILE A 172 -11.89 -0.25 2.75
N VAL A 173 -12.97 -1.01 2.92
CA VAL A 173 -13.30 -2.14 2.03
C VAL A 173 -13.63 -1.64 0.61
N THR A 174 -14.42 -0.57 0.50
CA THR A 174 -14.74 0.03 -0.81
C THR A 174 -13.50 0.57 -1.52
N TRP A 175 -12.45 0.94 -0.80
CA TRP A 175 -11.17 1.33 -1.38
C TRP A 175 -10.47 0.20 -2.12
N GLY A 176 -10.64 -1.05 -1.69
CA GLY A 176 -10.16 -2.22 -2.43
C GLY A 176 -10.78 -2.33 -3.83
N SER A 177 -12.05 -1.96 -3.99
CA SER A 177 -12.71 -1.89 -5.31
C SER A 177 -12.12 -0.78 -6.18
N TRP A 178 -11.86 0.38 -5.57
CA TRP A 178 -11.26 1.52 -6.24
C TRP A 178 -9.84 1.23 -6.76
N LEU A 179 -9.05 0.41 -6.04
CA LEU A 179 -7.76 -0.09 -6.52
C LEU A 179 -7.87 -0.83 -7.85
N PHE A 180 -8.83 -1.75 -7.99
CA PHE A 180 -9.00 -2.50 -9.24
C PHE A 180 -9.45 -1.58 -10.39
N ALA A 181 -10.36 -0.64 -10.10
CA ALA A 181 -10.84 0.32 -11.09
C ALA A 181 -9.69 1.22 -11.60
N THR A 182 -8.83 1.70 -10.70
CA THR A 182 -7.71 2.59 -11.05
C THR A 182 -6.56 1.84 -11.71
N ALA A 183 -6.24 0.61 -11.27
CA ALA A 183 -5.27 -0.25 -11.94
C ALA A 183 -5.70 -0.58 -13.37
N LEU A 184 -7.00 -0.84 -13.59
CA LEU A 184 -7.55 -1.04 -14.93
C LEU A 184 -7.51 0.23 -15.76
N ALA A 185 -7.89 1.38 -15.18
CA ALA A 185 -7.83 2.67 -15.87
C ALA A 185 -6.39 3.04 -16.30
N LEU A 186 -5.40 2.77 -15.44
CA LEU A 186 -3.98 2.99 -15.74
C LEU A 186 -3.48 2.08 -16.86
N SER A 187 -3.91 0.82 -16.86
CA SER A 187 -3.51 -0.17 -17.86
C SER A 187 -4.34 -0.12 -19.14
N LEU A 188 -5.39 0.70 -19.22
CA LEU A 188 -6.38 0.66 -20.31
C LEU A 188 -5.77 0.93 -21.69
N ALA A 189 -5.01 2.03 -21.82
CA ALA A 189 -4.35 2.41 -23.07
C ALA A 189 -3.34 1.34 -23.54
N PRO A 190 -2.40 0.87 -22.70
CA PRO A 190 -1.47 -0.17 -23.12
C PRO A 190 -2.13 -1.56 -23.32
N LEU A 191 -3.18 -1.89 -22.56
CA LEU A 191 -3.94 -3.14 -22.72
C LEU A 191 -4.69 -3.19 -24.05
N THR A 192 -5.37 -2.12 -24.42
CA THR A 192 -6.09 -2.03 -25.71
C THR A 192 -5.14 -2.09 -26.91
N ALA A 193 -3.97 -1.45 -26.83
CA ALA A 193 -2.94 -1.56 -27.85
C ALA A 193 -2.45 -3.01 -28.01
N MET A 194 -2.17 -3.70 -26.91
CA MET A 194 -1.77 -5.10 -26.93
C MET A 194 -2.86 -6.04 -27.45
N LEU A 195 -4.13 -5.78 -27.10
CA LEU A 195 -5.27 -6.54 -27.61
C LEU A 195 -5.39 -6.41 -29.14
N LEU A 196 -5.21 -5.19 -29.68
CA LEU A 196 -5.22 -4.96 -31.13
C LEU A 196 -4.04 -5.67 -31.83
N ILE A 197 -2.86 -5.68 -31.21
CA ILE A 197 -1.71 -6.43 -31.73
C ILE A 197 -2.04 -7.92 -31.77
N ASN A 198 -2.51 -8.49 -30.66
CA ASN A 198 -2.88 -9.91 -30.58
C ASN A 198 -3.98 -10.29 -31.59
N LEU A 199 -4.98 -9.43 -31.79
CA LEU A 199 -6.01 -9.62 -32.81
C LEU A 199 -5.43 -9.60 -34.23
N SER A 200 -4.51 -8.66 -34.50
CA SER A 200 -3.82 -8.55 -35.80
C SER A 200 -3.00 -9.81 -36.09
N PHE A 201 -2.32 -10.37 -35.09
CA PHE A 201 -1.65 -11.68 -35.21
C PHE A 201 -2.63 -12.81 -35.48
N GLY A 202 -3.79 -12.83 -34.80
CA GLY A 202 -4.84 -13.82 -35.06
C GLY A 202 -5.37 -13.80 -36.50
N ILE A 203 -5.46 -12.62 -37.11
CA ILE A 203 -5.84 -12.49 -38.54
C ILE A 203 -4.69 -12.99 -39.45
N MET A 204 -3.45 -12.63 -39.12
CA MET A 204 -2.28 -13.02 -39.90
C MET A 204 -2.03 -14.54 -39.89
N THR A 205 -2.22 -15.22 -38.75
CA THR A 205 -2.10 -16.68 -38.67
C THR A 205 -3.17 -17.40 -39.49
N ARG A 206 -4.34 -16.78 -39.67
CA ARG A 206 -5.36 -17.28 -40.61
C ARG A 206 -4.92 -17.11 -42.08
N ALA A 207 -4.23 -16.02 -42.41
CA ALA A 207 -3.75 -15.75 -43.77
C ALA A 207 -2.52 -16.59 -44.15
N ALA A 208 -1.64 -16.87 -43.20
CA ALA A 208 -0.43 -17.67 -43.38
C ALA A 208 -0.27 -18.69 -42.24
N PRO A 209 -0.92 -19.87 -42.32
CA PRO A 209 -0.91 -20.87 -41.23
C PRO A 209 0.47 -21.48 -40.95
N GLN A 210 1.42 -21.34 -41.89
CA GLN A 210 2.82 -21.71 -41.69
C GLN A 210 3.60 -20.77 -40.75
N MET A 211 3.06 -19.60 -40.40
CA MET A 211 3.64 -18.74 -39.37
C MET A 211 3.35 -19.33 -37.99
N ASN A 212 4.34 -19.98 -37.38
CA ASN A 212 4.21 -20.47 -36.02
C ASN A 212 4.06 -19.29 -35.06
N ILE A 213 2.86 -19.11 -34.51
CA ILE A 213 2.50 -18.03 -33.59
C ILE A 213 3.38 -18.02 -32.33
N PHE A 214 3.86 -19.18 -31.89
CA PHE A 214 4.77 -19.27 -30.74
C PHE A 214 6.16 -18.74 -31.03
N SER A 215 6.64 -18.86 -32.28
CA SER A 215 7.97 -18.39 -32.67
C SER A 215 7.97 -16.90 -33.00
N VAL A 216 7.03 -16.46 -33.84
CA VAL A 216 7.01 -15.06 -34.33
C VAL A 216 6.15 -14.14 -33.46
N GLY A 217 5.02 -14.64 -32.96
CA GLY A 217 4.08 -13.83 -32.17
C GLY A 217 4.69 -13.37 -30.85
N PHE A 218 5.35 -14.27 -30.12
CA PHE A 218 5.98 -13.94 -28.83
C PHE A 218 7.09 -12.89 -28.95
N ALA A 219 7.98 -13.02 -29.94
CA ALA A 219 9.04 -12.04 -30.16
C ALA A 219 8.46 -10.65 -30.49
N PHE A 220 7.40 -10.60 -31.30
CA PHE A 220 6.76 -9.34 -31.65
C PHE A 220 5.99 -8.72 -30.48
N THR A 221 5.18 -9.50 -29.75
CA THR A 221 4.42 -9.00 -28.59
C THR A 221 5.33 -8.51 -27.48
N MET A 222 6.51 -9.12 -27.31
CA MET A 222 7.52 -8.63 -26.38
C MET A 222 8.10 -7.28 -26.80
N VAL A 223 8.54 -7.13 -28.05
CA VAL A 223 9.12 -5.86 -28.54
C VAL A 223 8.09 -4.74 -28.53
N SER A 224 6.90 -4.99 -29.07
CA SER A 224 5.79 -4.02 -29.07
C SER A 224 5.33 -3.69 -27.65
N GLY A 225 5.30 -4.67 -26.77
CA GLY A 225 5.01 -4.51 -25.34
C GLY A 225 5.95 -3.55 -24.63
N LEU A 226 7.26 -3.73 -24.82
CA LEU A 226 8.28 -2.84 -24.25
C LEU A 226 8.18 -1.42 -24.83
N LEU A 227 7.90 -1.28 -26.13
CA LEU A 227 7.68 0.03 -26.76
C LEU A 227 6.45 0.74 -26.19
N ILE A 228 5.36 0.01 -25.96
CA ILE A 228 4.15 0.55 -25.34
C ILE A 228 4.41 0.98 -23.89
N ILE A 229 5.12 0.17 -23.11
CA ILE A 229 5.53 0.53 -21.74
C ILE A 229 6.37 1.82 -21.77
N TRP A 230 7.35 1.90 -22.66
CA TRP A 230 8.18 3.10 -22.82
C TRP A 230 7.35 4.34 -23.19
N ALA A 231 6.43 4.22 -24.16
CA ALA A 231 5.57 5.34 -24.58
C ALA A 231 4.62 5.80 -23.47
N THR A 232 4.10 4.89 -22.64
CA THR A 232 3.19 5.20 -21.53
C THR A 232 3.91 5.71 -20.28
N MET A 233 5.23 5.52 -20.18
CA MET A 233 6.04 5.90 -19.02
C MET A 233 5.96 7.39 -18.70
N GLY A 234 5.86 8.26 -19.71
CA GLY A 234 5.73 9.71 -19.50
C GLY A 234 4.47 10.10 -18.71
N ASN A 235 3.40 9.32 -18.80
CA ASN A 235 2.14 9.58 -18.09
C ASN A 235 2.12 8.99 -16.67
N PHE A 236 3.13 8.18 -16.30
CA PHE A 236 3.14 7.46 -15.03
C PHE A 236 3.13 8.40 -13.82
N VAL A 237 3.91 9.49 -13.87
CA VAL A 237 4.01 10.46 -12.76
C VAL A 237 2.69 11.21 -12.54
N ILE A 238 2.03 11.62 -13.62
CA ILE A 238 0.74 12.34 -13.56
C ILE A 238 -0.33 11.42 -12.93
N GLN A 239 -0.36 10.17 -13.37
CA GLN A 239 -1.26 9.18 -12.79
C GLN A 239 -0.94 8.93 -11.31
N TYR A 240 0.35 8.82 -10.96
CA TYR A 240 0.77 8.68 -9.58
C TYR A 240 0.29 9.83 -8.69
N GLU A 241 0.44 11.07 -9.14
CA GLU A 241 -0.02 12.26 -8.41
C GLU A 241 -1.55 12.24 -8.19
N PHE A 242 -2.32 11.88 -9.22
CA PHE A 242 -3.77 11.75 -9.08
C PHE A 242 -4.17 10.68 -8.05
N GLN A 243 -3.52 9.52 -8.09
CA GLN A 243 -3.76 8.45 -7.12
C GLN A 243 -3.32 8.85 -5.70
N TRP A 244 -2.21 9.58 -5.59
CA TRP A 244 -1.70 10.10 -4.32
C TRP A 244 -2.69 11.05 -3.67
N LEU A 245 -3.23 12.03 -4.41
CA LEU A 245 -4.22 12.98 -3.89
C LEU A 245 -5.47 12.26 -3.37
N LYS A 246 -5.98 11.29 -4.13
CA LYS A 246 -7.15 10.48 -3.73
C LYS A 246 -6.88 9.62 -2.50
N MET A 247 -5.67 9.07 -2.35
CA MET A 247 -5.23 8.40 -1.13
C MET A 247 -5.25 9.36 0.07
N THR A 248 -4.68 10.55 -0.09
CA THR A 248 -4.64 11.52 1.02
C THR A 248 -6.02 12.00 1.44
N GLU A 249 -6.94 12.20 0.48
CA GLU A 249 -8.34 12.55 0.74
C GLU A 249 -9.05 11.44 1.52
N LEU A 250 -8.85 10.17 1.14
CA LEU A 250 -9.40 9.03 1.88
C LEU A 250 -8.86 8.97 3.32
N MET A 251 -7.54 9.05 3.48
CA MET A 251 -6.94 9.04 4.83
C MET A 251 -7.50 10.18 5.68
N CYS A 252 -7.68 11.35 5.08
CA CYS A 252 -8.31 12.50 5.73
C CYS A 252 -9.75 12.20 6.18
N ASN A 253 -10.56 11.61 5.30
CA ASN A 253 -11.94 11.22 5.60
C ASN A 253 -12.03 10.14 6.69
N LEU A 254 -11.14 9.14 6.68
CA LEU A 254 -11.08 8.10 7.72
C LEU A 254 -10.73 8.69 9.09
N ILE A 255 -9.83 9.69 9.10
CA ILE A 255 -9.33 10.30 10.32
C ILE A 255 -10.23 11.47 10.77
N GLY A 256 -11.13 11.98 9.93
CA GLY A 256 -12.00 13.12 10.25
C GLY A 256 -11.29 14.48 10.15
N CYS A 257 -10.20 14.55 9.38
CA CYS A 257 -9.51 15.79 9.10
C CYS A 257 -10.24 16.59 8.00
N THR A 258 -10.00 17.90 7.92
CA THR A 258 -10.38 18.71 6.77
C THR A 258 -9.13 18.94 5.91
N VAL A 259 -9.21 18.64 4.62
CA VAL A 259 -8.11 18.85 3.64
C VAL A 259 -7.93 20.33 3.36
#